data_AF-A0A1A3SJN2-F1
#
_entry.id   AF-A0A1A3SJN2-F1
#
_cell.length_a   1.000
_cell.length_b   1.000
_cell.length_c   1.000
_cell.angle_alpha   90.00
_cell.angle_beta   90.00
_cell.angle_gamma   90.00
#
_symmetry.space_group_name_H-M   'P 1'
#
loop_
_entity.id
_entity.type
_entity.pdbx_description
1 polymer ?
#
loop_
_entity_poly.entity_id
_entity_poly.type
_entity_poly.pdbx_seq_one_letter_code
_entity_poly.pdbx_strand_id
1 'polypeptide(L)'
;MSVNDGPAMTRHFVASEPPMVSTMNELVSGKRKGIFYVLYAVIAAAVFALTMVRSLRPWMTWGLGAIVAIVVVGPLIWLAYVWRRSRQKVLIDVTGRNSLTVNKWPGEAFSLAGALLGPWPTMGVALHLQSDARRFVLGGRDRRIAPSTQLDAPPVAVVDAWLWSAEFDELLAVGDRGESGPTATEPTRCLLYPNPYLAEEFGPFAFREHLRHERSLSRPSWYVDIDGAAVRLVDPGGDALSAAAPRARVTATAVTFQPDSVTSGDGSTYDYPALAGLIVGVSGGQRLTIACIDLAGTRFRFGWRDDAPRLNERPDYVVSGGDWLALVETFRLTLQLEDRAGR
;
A
#
# COMPACT_ATOMS: atom_id res chain seq x y z
N MET A 1 34.42 9.10 -35.69
CA MET A 1 33.72 7.82 -35.44
C MET A 1 34.27 7.25 -34.14
N SER A 2 33.48 7.28 -33.07
CA SER A 2 33.85 6.72 -31.77
C SER A 2 33.60 5.21 -31.80
N VAL A 3 34.60 4.40 -31.47
CA VAL A 3 34.59 2.93 -31.59
C VAL A 3 34.17 2.26 -30.25
N ASN A 4 33.44 2.98 -29.40
CA ASN A 4 33.01 2.50 -28.07
C ASN A 4 31.48 2.36 -27.94
N ASP A 5 30.79 1.96 -29.02
CA ASP A 5 29.41 1.49 -28.93
C ASP A 5 29.41 0.00 -28.56
N GLY A 6 29.75 -0.30 -27.30
CA GLY A 6 29.47 -1.61 -26.74
C GLY A 6 27.97 -1.90 -26.84
N PRO A 7 27.54 -3.14 -27.13
CA PRO A 7 26.14 -3.47 -27.28
C PRO A 7 25.39 -3.04 -26.02
N ALA A 8 24.38 -2.19 -26.19
CA ALA A 8 23.52 -1.77 -25.10
C ALA A 8 22.92 -3.02 -24.44
N MET A 9 23.38 -3.36 -23.24
CA MET A 9 22.85 -4.50 -22.50
C MET A 9 21.37 -4.22 -22.21
N THR A 10 20.49 -4.89 -22.93
CA THR A 10 19.07 -4.93 -22.62
C THR A 10 18.87 -5.78 -21.37
N ARG A 11 18.29 -5.20 -20.33
CA ARG A 11 17.86 -5.93 -19.13
C ARG A 11 16.35 -6.01 -19.08
N HIS A 12 15.86 -7.15 -18.61
CA HIS A 12 14.44 -7.46 -18.53
C HIS A 12 14.06 -7.67 -17.06
N PHE A 13 13.01 -6.99 -16.62
CA PHE A 13 12.43 -7.14 -15.29
C PHE A 13 10.99 -7.61 -15.41
N VAL A 14 10.57 -8.48 -14.50
CA VAL A 14 9.23 -9.07 -14.50
C VAL A 14 8.47 -8.51 -13.31
N ALA A 15 7.74 -7.42 -13.53
CA ALA A 15 6.93 -6.79 -12.51
C ALA A 15 5.57 -7.49 -12.35
N SER A 16 5.09 -7.47 -11.12
CA SER A 16 3.78 -8.00 -10.74
C SER A 16 2.73 -6.89 -10.79
N GLU A 17 1.49 -7.24 -11.13
CA GLU A 17 0.38 -6.30 -11.02
C GLU A 17 -0.07 -6.12 -9.57
N PRO A 18 -0.63 -4.95 -9.21
CA PRO A 18 -1.23 -4.77 -7.90
C PRO A 18 -2.40 -5.77 -7.70
N PRO A 19 -2.61 -6.26 -6.46
CA PRO A 19 -3.73 -7.14 -6.17
C PRO A 19 -5.06 -6.43 -6.43
N MET A 20 -6.06 -7.20 -6.86
CA MET A 20 -7.41 -6.68 -7.16
C MET A 20 -8.02 -5.86 -6.02
N VAL A 21 -7.73 -6.23 -4.77
CA VAL A 21 -8.23 -5.56 -3.57
C VAL A 21 -7.76 -4.10 -3.49
N SER A 22 -6.52 -3.80 -3.87
CA SER A 22 -6.04 -2.40 -3.84
C SER A 22 -6.74 -1.54 -4.89
N THR A 23 -7.00 -2.09 -6.07
CA THR A 23 -7.76 -1.40 -7.13
C THR A 23 -9.23 -1.21 -6.76
N MET A 24 -9.85 -2.20 -6.11
CA MET A 24 -11.23 -2.09 -5.61
C MET A 24 -11.32 -1.07 -4.47
N ASN A 25 -10.37 -1.07 -3.55
CA ASN A 25 -10.32 -0.08 -2.48
C ASN A 25 -10.14 1.33 -3.03
N GLU A 26 -9.37 1.56 -4.10
CA GLU A 26 -9.31 2.88 -4.74
C GLU A 26 -10.66 3.29 -5.36
N LEU A 27 -11.35 2.36 -6.01
CA LEU A 27 -12.69 2.60 -6.58
C LEU A 27 -13.72 2.94 -5.50
N VAL A 28 -13.67 2.25 -4.36
CA VAL A 28 -14.59 2.40 -3.23
C VAL A 28 -14.17 3.51 -2.27
N SER A 29 -12.91 3.93 -2.21
CA SER A 29 -12.42 4.98 -1.31
C SER A 29 -12.20 6.33 -1.97
N GLY A 30 -11.99 6.37 -3.29
CA GLY A 30 -11.61 7.57 -4.03
C GLY A 30 -12.78 8.45 -4.49
N LYS A 31 -12.48 9.40 -5.38
CA LYS A 31 -13.45 10.35 -5.98
C LYS A 31 -14.66 9.69 -6.66
N ARG A 32 -14.60 8.37 -6.93
CA ARG A 32 -15.67 7.58 -7.55
C ARG A 32 -16.65 6.96 -6.54
N LYS A 33 -16.43 7.12 -5.23
CA LYS A 33 -17.39 6.77 -4.15
C LYS A 33 -18.82 7.14 -4.50
N GLY A 34 -19.04 8.41 -4.89
CA GLY A 34 -20.37 8.93 -5.21
C GLY A 34 -21.04 8.20 -6.37
N ILE A 35 -20.28 7.82 -7.41
CA ILE A 35 -20.82 7.07 -8.56
C ILE A 35 -21.30 5.69 -8.11
N PHE A 36 -20.55 5.02 -7.23
CA PHE A 36 -20.91 3.71 -6.73
C PHE A 36 -22.18 3.76 -5.86
N TYR A 37 -22.28 4.72 -4.95
CA TYR A 37 -23.50 4.90 -4.14
C TYR A 37 -24.72 5.28 -4.98
N VAL A 38 -24.56 6.15 -5.98
CA VAL A 38 -25.65 6.51 -6.89
C VAL A 38 -26.09 5.29 -7.70
N LEU A 39 -25.16 4.51 -8.25
CA LEU A 39 -25.49 3.29 -8.98
C LEU A 39 -26.22 2.28 -8.08
N TYR A 40 -25.74 2.07 -6.86
CA TYR A 40 -26.37 1.19 -5.89
C TYR A 40 -27.79 1.66 -5.52
N ALA A 41 -27.98 2.96 -5.27
CA ALA A 41 -29.28 3.53 -4.97
C ALA A 41 -30.26 3.38 -6.15
N VAL A 42 -29.80 3.58 -7.39
CA VAL A 42 -30.61 3.37 -8.61
C VAL A 42 -31.01 1.90 -8.74
N ILE A 43 -30.08 0.96 -8.51
CA ILE A 43 -30.37 -0.48 -8.53
C ILE A 43 -31.39 -0.84 -7.44
N ALA A 44 -31.18 -0.37 -6.21
CA ALA A 44 -32.09 -0.63 -5.09
C ALA A 44 -33.50 -0.08 -5.36
N ALA A 45 -33.60 1.14 -5.89
CA ALA A 45 -34.88 1.74 -6.28
C ALA A 45 -35.58 0.97 -7.41
N ALA A 46 -34.82 0.49 -8.41
CA ALA A 46 -35.37 -0.32 -9.50
C ALA A 46 -35.89 -1.68 -9.02
N VAL A 47 -35.15 -2.35 -8.12
CA VAL A 47 -35.57 -3.60 -7.48
C VAL A 47 -36.81 -3.37 -6.61
N PHE A 48 -36.87 -2.28 -5.85
CA PHE A 48 -38.03 -1.93 -5.04
C PHE A 48 -39.29 -1.64 -5.89
N ALA A 49 -39.13 -0.90 -7.00
CA ALA A 49 -40.22 -0.68 -7.94
C ALA A 49 -40.73 -1.99 -8.57
N LEU A 50 -39.81 -2.94 -8.84
CA LEU A 50 -40.15 -4.26 -9.37
C LEU A 50 -41.00 -5.09 -8.42
N THR A 51 -40.70 -5.08 -7.12
CA THR A 51 -41.41 -5.88 -6.13
C THR A 51 -42.78 -5.30 -5.75
N MET A 52 -42.95 -3.99 -5.86
CA MET A 52 -44.21 -3.31 -5.52
C MET A 52 -45.26 -3.34 -6.65
N VAL A 53 -44.86 -3.42 -7.91
CA VAL A 53 -45.81 -3.37 -9.04
C VAL A 53 -46.27 -4.78 -9.42
N ARG A 54 -47.37 -5.21 -8.77
CA ARG A 54 -47.98 -6.56 -8.93
C ARG A 54 -48.59 -6.85 -10.32
N SER A 55 -48.61 -5.86 -11.23
CA SER A 55 -49.18 -5.96 -12.58
C SER A 55 -48.26 -5.25 -13.59
N LEU A 56 -47.10 -5.82 -13.85
CA LEU A 56 -46.23 -5.35 -14.94
C LEU A 56 -46.71 -5.95 -16.26
N ARG A 57 -46.89 -5.08 -17.27
CA ARG A 57 -47.18 -5.52 -18.64
C ARG A 57 -46.05 -6.42 -19.13
N PRO A 58 -46.32 -7.44 -19.97
CA PRO A 58 -45.32 -8.42 -20.41
C PRO A 58 -44.06 -7.77 -21.00
N TRP A 59 -44.19 -6.71 -21.81
CA TRP A 59 -43.01 -6.04 -22.38
C TRP A 59 -42.09 -5.39 -21.33
N MET A 60 -42.62 -4.99 -20.16
CA MET A 60 -41.82 -4.43 -19.06
C MET A 60 -41.03 -5.51 -18.32
N THR A 61 -41.52 -6.77 -18.27
CA THR A 61 -40.78 -7.87 -17.64
C THR A 61 -39.52 -8.25 -18.43
N TRP A 62 -39.56 -8.21 -19.77
CA TRP A 62 -38.38 -8.40 -20.62
C TRP A 62 -37.35 -7.28 -20.41
N GLY A 63 -37.80 -6.02 -20.36
CA GLY A 63 -36.91 -4.88 -20.11
C GLY A 63 -36.22 -4.96 -18.75
N LEU A 64 -36.96 -5.34 -17.71
CA LEU A 64 -36.41 -5.53 -16.36
C LEU A 64 -35.49 -6.74 -16.26
N GLY A 65 -35.82 -7.85 -16.92
CA GLY A 65 -34.93 -9.01 -17.02
C GLY A 65 -33.58 -8.66 -17.64
N ALA A 66 -33.58 -7.83 -18.69
CA ALA A 66 -32.35 -7.34 -19.31
C ALA A 66 -31.54 -6.43 -18.37
N ILE A 67 -32.19 -5.54 -17.61
CA ILE A 67 -31.52 -4.68 -16.62
C ILE A 67 -30.88 -5.52 -15.51
N VAL A 68 -31.62 -6.47 -14.94
CA VAL A 68 -31.09 -7.38 -13.91
C VAL A 68 -29.92 -8.18 -14.47
N ALA A 69 -30.02 -8.69 -15.69
CA ALA A 69 -28.92 -9.39 -16.34
C ALA A 69 -27.67 -8.51 -16.48
N ILE A 70 -27.79 -7.25 -16.92
CA ILE A 70 -26.65 -6.31 -17.00
C ILE A 70 -26.06 -6.03 -15.62
N VAL A 71 -26.91 -5.81 -14.61
CA VAL A 71 -26.50 -5.49 -13.24
C VAL A 71 -25.81 -6.67 -12.56
N VAL A 72 -26.16 -7.92 -12.88
CA VAL A 72 -25.52 -9.11 -12.30
C VAL A 72 -24.32 -9.55 -13.14
N VAL A 73 -24.49 -9.69 -14.46
CA VAL A 73 -23.46 -10.20 -15.37
C VAL A 73 -22.36 -9.18 -15.59
N GLY A 74 -22.67 -7.89 -15.64
CA GLY A 74 -21.69 -6.81 -15.82
C GLY A 74 -20.59 -6.83 -14.75
N PRO A 75 -20.92 -6.80 -13.45
CA PRO A 75 -19.95 -6.94 -12.37
C PRO A 75 -19.21 -8.28 -12.42
N LEU A 76 -19.86 -9.40 -12.76
CA LEU A 76 -19.17 -10.69 -12.87
C LEU A 76 -18.12 -10.69 -14.00
N ILE A 77 -18.45 -10.14 -15.17
CA ILE A 77 -17.51 -9.96 -16.28
C ILE A 77 -16.36 -9.03 -15.86
N TRP A 78 -16.68 -7.93 -15.18
CA TRP A 78 -15.67 -7.01 -14.67
C TRP A 78 -14.75 -7.67 -13.64
N LEU A 79 -15.29 -8.39 -12.66
CA LEU A 79 -14.52 -9.14 -11.66
C LEU A 79 -13.62 -10.19 -12.33
N ALA A 80 -14.14 -10.93 -13.32
CA ALA A 80 -13.37 -11.90 -14.09
C ALA A 80 -12.24 -11.21 -14.91
N TYR A 81 -12.52 -10.05 -15.50
CA TYR A 81 -11.51 -9.24 -16.20
C TYR A 81 -10.42 -8.75 -15.25
N VAL A 82 -10.78 -8.17 -14.10
CA VAL A 82 -9.82 -7.67 -13.11
C VAL A 82 -9.00 -8.82 -12.50
N TRP A 83 -9.63 -9.96 -12.22
CA TRP A 83 -8.96 -11.16 -11.73
C TRP A 83 -7.98 -11.75 -12.76
N ARG A 84 -8.37 -11.78 -14.04
CA ARG A 84 -7.48 -12.18 -15.12
C ARG A 84 -6.31 -11.21 -15.25
N ARG A 85 -6.57 -9.90 -15.16
CA ARG A 85 -5.59 -8.83 -15.27
C ARG A 85 -4.58 -8.86 -14.11
N SER A 86 -5.02 -9.07 -12.87
CA SER A 86 -4.11 -9.15 -11.71
C SER A 86 -3.15 -10.34 -11.77
N ARG A 87 -3.40 -11.34 -12.62
CA ARG A 87 -2.48 -12.47 -12.90
C ARG A 87 -1.52 -12.21 -14.05
N GLN A 88 -1.66 -11.10 -14.77
CA GLN A 88 -0.73 -10.76 -15.84
C GLN A 88 0.58 -10.23 -15.25
N LYS A 89 1.68 -10.63 -15.87
CA LYS A 89 3.02 -10.11 -15.56
C LYS A 89 3.31 -8.93 -16.48
N VAL A 90 3.88 -7.87 -15.92
CA VAL A 90 4.29 -6.69 -16.67
C VAL A 90 5.78 -6.83 -16.96
N LEU A 91 6.13 -6.94 -18.24
CA LEU A 91 7.54 -6.99 -18.65
C LEU A 91 8.03 -5.55 -18.82
N ILE A 92 9.13 -5.26 -18.14
CA ILE A 92 9.79 -3.98 -18.13
C ILE A 92 11.16 -4.17 -18.76
N ASP A 93 11.36 -3.54 -19.91
CA ASP A 93 12.60 -3.66 -20.66
C ASP A 93 13.35 -2.34 -20.58
N VAL A 94 14.60 -2.39 -20.12
CA VAL A 94 15.46 -1.21 -20.08
C VAL A 94 16.21 -1.12 -21.40
N THR A 95 15.83 -0.13 -22.22
CA THR A 95 16.40 0.11 -23.54
C THR A 95 17.42 1.23 -23.43
N GLY A 96 18.71 0.91 -23.44
CA GLY A 96 19.78 1.90 -23.23
C GLY A 96 19.90 2.35 -21.76
N ARG A 97 20.53 3.51 -21.53
CA ARG A 97 20.81 3.97 -20.14
C ARG A 97 19.60 4.58 -19.43
N ASN A 98 18.73 5.29 -20.17
CA ASN A 98 17.75 6.17 -19.56
C ASN A 98 16.31 5.94 -20.04
N SER A 99 16.04 4.90 -20.84
CA SER A 99 14.69 4.59 -21.32
C SER A 99 14.21 3.23 -20.85
N LEU A 100 12.97 3.20 -20.42
CA LEU A 100 12.25 2.02 -19.96
C LEU A 100 11.02 1.84 -20.83
N THR A 101 10.85 0.67 -21.42
CA THR A 101 9.67 0.31 -22.19
C THR A 101 8.85 -0.73 -21.43
N VAL A 102 7.52 -0.63 -21.51
CA VAL A 102 6.60 -1.52 -20.80
C VAL A 102 5.78 -2.29 -21.83
N ASN A 103 5.73 -3.62 -21.72
CA ASN A 103 5.02 -4.46 -22.70
C ASN A 103 3.53 -4.13 -22.87
N LYS A 104 2.89 -3.58 -21.84
CA LYS A 104 1.49 -3.11 -21.89
C LYS A 104 1.28 -1.96 -22.86
N TRP A 105 2.32 -1.18 -23.14
CA TRP A 105 2.27 -0.01 -24.02
C TRP A 105 3.38 -0.10 -25.07
N PRO A 106 3.20 -0.98 -26.07
CA PRO A 106 4.19 -1.15 -27.11
C PRO A 106 4.42 0.18 -27.86
N GLY A 107 5.69 0.56 -28.01
CA GLY A 107 6.11 1.80 -28.67
C GLY A 107 6.27 3.01 -27.74
N GLU A 108 5.91 2.90 -26.46
CA GLU A 108 6.12 3.97 -25.48
C GLU A 108 7.39 3.73 -24.66
N ALA A 109 8.26 4.73 -24.67
CA ALA A 109 9.45 4.80 -23.83
C ALA A 109 9.22 5.82 -22.71
N PHE A 110 9.53 5.41 -21.48
CA PHE A 110 9.51 6.22 -20.29
C PHE A 110 10.93 6.63 -19.93
N SER A 111 11.14 7.90 -19.63
CA SER A 111 12.46 8.41 -19.24
C SER A 111 12.74 8.13 -17.76
N LEU A 112 13.86 7.47 -17.47
CA LEU A 112 14.38 7.29 -16.12
C LEU A 112 15.03 8.56 -15.57
N ALA A 113 15.57 9.42 -16.44
CA ALA A 113 16.27 10.65 -16.04
C ALA A 113 15.33 11.68 -15.38
N GLY A 114 14.06 11.72 -15.81
CA GLY A 114 13.03 12.59 -15.24
C GLY A 114 12.12 11.89 -14.23
N ALA A 115 12.41 10.62 -13.88
CA ALA A 115 11.57 9.92 -12.94
C ALA A 115 11.64 10.58 -11.55
N LEU A 116 10.64 10.41 -10.71
CA LEU A 116 10.65 10.90 -9.33
C LEU A 116 10.30 9.75 -8.38
N LEU A 117 11.03 9.61 -7.28
CA LEU A 117 10.65 8.69 -6.21
C LEU A 117 9.64 9.37 -5.29
N GLY A 118 8.63 8.63 -4.89
CA GLY A 118 7.66 9.05 -3.89
C GLY A 118 7.31 7.91 -2.94
N PRO A 119 6.63 8.20 -1.83
CA PRO A 119 6.21 7.17 -0.91
C PRO A 119 5.09 6.31 -1.50
N TRP A 120 5.13 5.00 -1.27
CA TRP A 120 4.03 4.07 -1.52
C TRP A 120 3.53 3.55 -0.16
N PRO A 121 2.55 4.23 0.46
CA PRO A 121 2.16 3.96 1.84
C PRO A 121 1.89 2.48 2.08
N THR A 122 2.40 1.98 3.20
CA THR A 122 2.28 0.58 3.67
C THR A 122 2.91 -0.50 2.77
N MET A 123 3.53 -0.14 1.65
CA MET A 123 4.08 -1.11 0.69
C MET A 123 5.56 -0.88 0.35
N GLY A 124 6.03 0.38 0.33
CA GLY A 124 7.43 0.73 0.06
C GLY A 124 7.57 2.10 -0.60
N VAL A 125 8.26 2.14 -1.75
CA VAL A 125 8.41 3.36 -2.57
C VAL A 125 7.74 3.21 -3.93
N ALA A 126 7.52 4.32 -4.61
CA ALA A 126 7.02 4.37 -5.99
C ALA A 126 7.91 5.25 -6.87
N LEU A 127 8.30 4.72 -8.02
CA LEU A 127 8.97 5.45 -9.09
C LEU A 127 7.94 5.97 -10.09
N HIS A 128 7.84 7.29 -10.18
CA HIS A 128 6.94 7.99 -11.10
C HIS A 128 7.68 8.23 -12.41
N LEU A 129 7.23 7.57 -13.45
CA LEU A 129 7.76 7.65 -14.80
C LEU A 129 6.81 8.45 -15.66
N GLN A 130 7.34 9.42 -16.40
CA GLN A 130 6.55 10.25 -17.32
C GLN A 130 7.04 10.05 -18.76
N SER A 131 6.07 9.87 -19.65
CA SER A 131 6.20 9.96 -21.10
C SER A 131 5.16 11.00 -21.56
N ASP A 132 5.41 11.73 -22.65
CA ASP A 132 4.68 12.95 -23.04
C ASP A 132 3.20 13.03 -22.62
N ALA A 133 2.41 12.01 -22.96
CA ALA A 133 0.97 11.94 -22.66
C ALA A 133 0.59 10.97 -21.53
N ARG A 134 1.53 10.21 -20.97
CA ARG A 134 1.24 9.11 -20.04
C ARG A 134 2.16 9.05 -18.84
N ARG A 135 1.59 8.64 -17.72
CA ARG A 135 2.30 8.35 -16.48
C ARG A 135 2.29 6.85 -16.24
N PHE A 136 3.43 6.33 -15.79
CA PHE A 136 3.56 4.99 -15.26
C PHE A 136 4.14 5.06 -13.86
N VAL A 137 3.59 4.31 -12.92
CA VAL A 137 4.05 4.27 -11.54
C VAL A 137 4.49 2.85 -11.21
N LEU A 138 5.79 2.69 -10.97
CA LEU A 138 6.39 1.41 -10.62
C LEU A 138 6.69 1.36 -9.12
N GLY A 139 6.08 0.43 -8.39
CA GLY A 139 6.33 0.23 -6.97
C GLY A 139 7.59 -0.59 -6.69
N GLY A 140 8.40 -0.17 -5.74
CA GLY A 140 9.46 -0.97 -5.11
C GLY A 140 8.96 -1.51 -3.78
N ARG A 141 8.40 -2.72 -3.79
CA ARG A 141 7.83 -3.35 -2.59
C ARG A 141 8.95 -3.74 -1.63
N ASP A 142 8.75 -3.48 -0.34
CA ASP A 142 9.73 -3.69 0.73
C ASP A 142 11.04 -2.90 0.59
N ARG A 143 11.12 -1.97 -0.36
CA ARG A 143 12.32 -1.16 -0.48
C ARG A 143 12.43 -0.21 0.72
N ARG A 144 13.54 -0.34 1.45
CA ARG A 144 13.89 0.52 2.58
C ARG A 144 14.33 1.90 2.08
N ILE A 145 14.13 2.91 2.91
CA ILE A 145 14.41 4.30 2.58
C ILE A 145 15.57 4.77 3.46
N ALA A 146 16.59 5.39 2.86
CA ALA A 146 17.62 6.07 3.62
C ALA A 146 17.15 7.51 3.94
N PRO A 147 17.57 8.12 5.07
CA PRO A 147 17.28 9.52 5.36
C PRO A 147 17.67 10.50 4.25
N SER A 148 18.68 10.15 3.44
CA SER A 148 19.18 10.92 2.30
C SER A 148 18.39 10.71 1.01
N THR A 149 17.53 9.70 0.94
CA THR A 149 16.72 9.42 -0.25
C THR A 149 15.69 10.53 -0.44
N GLN A 150 15.75 11.22 -1.58
CA GLN A 150 14.78 12.25 -1.94
C GLN A 150 13.47 11.60 -2.40
N LEU A 151 12.36 12.02 -1.77
CA LEU A 151 11.01 11.55 -2.07
C LEU A 151 10.17 12.71 -2.62
N ASP A 152 10.56 13.20 -3.80
CA ASP A 152 9.99 14.40 -4.41
C ASP A 152 8.62 14.16 -5.07
N ALA A 153 8.29 12.91 -5.39
CA ALA A 153 7.00 12.57 -5.96
C ALA A 153 5.91 12.47 -4.88
N PRO A 154 4.66 12.85 -5.20
CA PRO A 154 3.56 12.75 -4.24
C PRO A 154 3.28 11.28 -3.88
N PRO A 155 2.87 10.99 -2.64
CA PRO A 155 2.50 9.64 -2.22
C PRO A 155 1.42 9.03 -3.12
N VAL A 156 1.54 7.74 -3.42
CA VAL A 156 0.60 6.99 -4.25
C VAL A 156 0.04 5.80 -3.50
N ALA A 157 -1.28 5.65 -3.47
CA ALA A 157 -1.92 4.47 -2.86
C ALA A 157 -1.85 3.24 -3.78
N VAL A 158 -1.84 3.47 -5.10
CA VAL A 158 -1.87 2.42 -6.12
C VAL A 158 -0.77 2.69 -7.15
N VAL A 159 -0.10 1.60 -7.54
CA VAL A 159 0.95 1.57 -8.56
C VAL A 159 0.47 0.72 -9.74
N ASP A 160 1.00 0.95 -10.93
CA ASP A 160 0.62 0.22 -12.14
C ASP A 160 1.24 -1.17 -12.21
N ALA A 161 2.43 -1.32 -11.62
CA ALA A 161 3.15 -2.56 -11.44
C ALA A 161 4.11 -2.41 -10.24
N TRP A 162 4.63 -3.53 -9.72
CA TRP A 162 5.62 -3.50 -8.64
C TRP A 162 6.67 -4.59 -8.82
N LEU A 163 7.88 -4.31 -8.30
CA LEU A 163 9.02 -5.21 -8.22
C LEU A 163 9.36 -5.46 -6.74
N TRP A 164 10.02 -6.58 -6.45
CA TRP A 164 10.65 -6.75 -5.14
C TRP A 164 11.82 -5.79 -4.98
N SER A 165 12.18 -5.48 -3.73
CA SER A 165 13.23 -4.51 -3.40
C SER A 165 14.53 -4.75 -4.18
N ALA A 166 15.04 -5.97 -4.23
CA ALA A 166 16.28 -6.29 -4.94
C ALA A 166 16.22 -5.99 -6.45
N GLU A 167 15.13 -6.36 -7.13
CA GLU A 167 14.92 -6.11 -8.56
C GLU A 167 14.72 -4.62 -8.85
N PHE A 168 14.03 -3.92 -7.94
CA PHE A 168 13.80 -2.49 -8.04
C PHE A 168 15.11 -1.70 -7.82
N ASP A 169 15.94 -2.12 -6.86
CA ASP A 169 17.27 -1.54 -6.62
C ASP A 169 18.18 -1.74 -7.83
N GLU A 170 18.15 -2.93 -8.44
CA GLU A 170 18.87 -3.19 -9.68
C GLU A 170 18.38 -2.27 -10.82
N LEU A 171 17.06 -2.08 -10.96
CA LEU A 171 16.49 -1.17 -11.95
C LEU A 171 16.96 0.28 -11.73
N LEU A 172 16.98 0.77 -10.48
CA LEU A 172 17.49 2.11 -10.19
C LEU A 172 18.99 2.25 -10.46
N ALA A 173 19.77 1.20 -10.20
CA ALA A 173 21.21 1.18 -10.48
C ALA A 173 21.50 1.26 -11.99
N VAL A 174 20.64 0.68 -12.84
CA VAL A 174 20.77 0.81 -14.30
C VAL A 174 20.48 2.24 -14.78
N GLY A 175 19.54 2.93 -14.14
CA GLY A 175 19.17 4.32 -14.47
C GLY A 175 20.15 5.39 -13.99
N ASP A 176 21.33 5.01 -13.50
CA ASP A 176 22.39 5.89 -12.96
C ASP A 176 21.92 6.87 -11.87
N ARG A 177 20.86 6.51 -11.11
CA ARG A 177 20.30 7.43 -10.12
C ARG A 177 21.14 7.59 -8.87
N GLY A 178 22.17 6.78 -8.62
CA GLY A 178 22.97 6.85 -7.38
C GLY A 178 22.20 6.61 -6.08
N GLU A 179 20.87 6.60 -6.12
CA GLU A 179 19.90 6.22 -5.10
C GLU A 179 19.93 4.70 -4.91
N SER A 180 21.08 4.17 -4.51
CA SER A 180 21.18 2.81 -4.00
C SER A 180 20.36 2.73 -2.71
N GLY A 181 19.78 1.55 -2.41
CA GLY A 181 19.15 1.32 -1.11
C GLY A 181 20.11 1.62 0.06
N PRO A 182 19.61 1.78 1.29
CA PRO A 182 20.46 2.08 2.43
C PRO A 182 21.59 1.08 2.54
N THR A 183 22.83 1.56 2.53
CA THR A 183 24.00 0.72 2.78
C THR A 183 23.94 0.19 4.21
N ALA A 184 24.65 -0.91 4.51
CA ALA A 184 24.67 -1.50 5.86
C ALA A 184 25.13 -0.51 6.95
N THR A 185 25.79 0.58 6.56
CA THR A 185 26.27 1.66 7.43
C THR A 185 25.33 2.86 7.51
N GLU A 186 24.40 3.02 6.56
CA GLU A 186 23.47 4.14 6.55
C GLU A 186 22.27 3.86 7.46
N PRO A 187 21.75 4.90 8.16
CA PRO A 187 20.52 4.75 8.91
C PRO A 187 19.37 4.34 7.99
N THR A 188 18.47 3.53 8.50
CA THR A 188 17.21 3.20 7.82
C THR A 188 16.12 4.12 8.36
N ARG A 189 15.38 4.79 7.47
CA ARG A 189 14.23 5.62 7.81
C ARG A 189 12.93 4.85 7.59
N CYS A 190 12.20 4.60 8.67
CA CYS A 190 10.88 4.00 8.61
C CYS A 190 9.80 5.09 8.61
N LEU A 191 8.87 5.00 7.66
CA LEU A 191 7.77 5.96 7.52
C LEU A 191 6.52 5.44 8.25
N LEU A 192 6.07 6.14 9.28
CA LEU A 192 4.90 5.76 10.06
C LEU A 192 3.68 6.55 9.57
N TYR A 193 2.73 5.85 8.96
CA TYR A 193 1.47 6.42 8.50
C TYR A 193 0.39 6.21 9.56
N PRO A 194 -0.61 7.11 9.68
CA PRO A 194 -1.77 6.83 10.50
C PRO A 194 -2.45 5.53 10.05
N ASN A 195 -2.90 4.71 11.00
CA ASN A 195 -3.62 3.50 10.66
C ASN A 195 -4.95 3.83 9.96
N PRO A 196 -5.19 3.35 8.73
CA PRO A 196 -6.42 3.64 7.98
C PRO A 196 -7.68 3.17 8.72
N TYR A 197 -7.57 2.16 9.56
CA TYR A 197 -8.70 1.57 10.27
C TYR A 197 -9.14 2.35 11.52
N LEU A 198 -8.39 3.37 11.96
CA LEU A 198 -8.84 4.25 13.05
C LEU A 198 -10.09 5.06 12.67
N ALA A 199 -10.37 5.21 11.37
CA ALA A 199 -11.61 5.85 10.93
C ALA A 199 -12.87 5.13 11.44
N GLU A 200 -12.80 3.81 11.65
CA GLU A 200 -13.92 3.01 12.12
C GLU A 200 -14.27 3.28 13.59
N GLU A 201 -13.37 3.89 14.36
CA GLU A 201 -13.60 4.26 15.77
C GLU A 201 -14.30 5.62 15.89
N PHE A 202 -14.34 6.40 14.81
CA PHE A 202 -15.04 7.67 14.79
C PHE A 202 -16.55 7.44 14.76
N GLY A 203 -17.28 8.21 15.57
CA GLY A 203 -18.74 8.16 15.56
C GLY A 203 -19.34 8.51 14.19
N PRO A 204 -20.58 8.09 13.89
CA PRO A 204 -21.24 8.28 12.59
C PRO A 204 -21.44 9.76 12.20
N PHE A 205 -21.27 10.68 13.16
CA PHE A 205 -21.40 12.13 12.95
C PHE A 205 -20.05 12.86 12.91
N ALA A 206 -18.93 12.15 13.08
CA ALA A 206 -17.58 12.71 13.09
C ALA A 206 -17.02 12.86 11.67
N PHE A 207 -17.78 13.48 10.77
CA PHE A 207 -17.43 13.64 9.36
C PHE A 207 -16.14 14.45 9.16
N ARG A 208 -15.91 15.45 10.01
CA ARG A 208 -14.74 16.31 9.91
C ARG A 208 -13.46 15.56 10.27
N GLU A 209 -13.55 14.73 11.31
CA GLU A 209 -12.48 13.84 11.78
C GLU A 209 -12.15 12.81 10.69
N HIS A 210 -13.17 12.17 10.10
CA HIS A 210 -13.00 11.26 8.96
C HIS A 210 -12.25 11.91 7.80
N LEU A 211 -12.68 13.09 7.35
CA LEU A 211 -12.03 13.80 6.25
C LEU A 211 -10.60 14.23 6.59
N ARG A 212 -10.34 14.61 7.85
CA ARG A 212 -8.98 14.95 8.30
C ARG A 212 -8.09 13.71 8.29
N HIS A 213 -8.60 12.58 8.78
CA HIS A 213 -7.91 11.31 8.83
C HIS A 213 -7.58 10.80 7.43
N GLU A 214 -8.57 10.77 6.52
CA GLU A 214 -8.37 10.36 5.11
C GLU A 214 -7.26 11.18 4.45
N ARG A 215 -7.17 12.49 4.71
CA ARG A 215 -6.09 13.34 4.17
C ARG A 215 -4.72 12.99 4.77
N SER A 216 -4.67 12.66 6.06
CA SER A 216 -3.42 12.26 6.72
C SER A 216 -2.93 10.88 6.32
N LEU A 217 -3.78 9.98 5.80
CA LEU A 217 -3.34 8.63 5.36
C LEU A 217 -2.24 8.66 4.29
N SER A 218 -2.20 9.73 3.49
CA SER A 218 -1.18 9.91 2.47
C SER A 218 0.16 10.44 3.02
N ARG A 219 0.18 10.96 4.25
CA ARG A 219 1.35 11.63 4.83
C ARG A 219 1.87 10.86 6.04
N PRO A 220 3.18 10.60 6.11
CA PRO A 220 3.75 10.05 7.33
C PRO A 220 3.51 11.03 8.48
N SER A 221 3.11 10.51 9.63
CA SER A 221 2.98 11.28 10.88
C SER A 221 4.29 11.33 11.64
N TRP A 222 5.14 10.31 11.46
CA TRP A 222 6.46 10.22 12.09
C TRP A 222 7.47 9.57 11.16
N TYR A 223 8.73 9.95 11.32
CA TYR A 223 9.87 9.17 10.85
C TYR A 223 10.55 8.51 12.03
N VAL A 224 10.83 7.22 11.91
CA VAL A 224 11.69 6.50 12.85
C VAL A 224 13.01 6.23 12.13
N ASP A 225 14.02 7.02 12.46
CA ASP A 225 15.37 6.84 11.94
C ASP A 225 16.12 5.86 12.86
N ILE A 226 16.51 4.73 12.30
CA ILE A 226 17.23 3.67 12.97
C ILE A 226 18.68 3.69 12.48
N ASP A 227 19.59 4.06 13.36
CA ASP A 227 21.03 3.96 13.12
C ASP A 227 21.64 2.82 13.99
N GLY A 228 22.92 2.51 13.77
CA GLY A 228 23.59 1.43 14.52
C GLY A 228 23.68 1.65 16.04
N ALA A 229 23.50 2.88 16.51
CA ALA A 229 23.70 3.28 17.91
C ALA A 229 22.41 3.77 18.61
N ALA A 230 21.46 4.34 17.88
CA ALA A 230 20.32 5.08 18.39
C ALA A 230 19.07 4.93 17.50
N VAL A 231 17.92 5.12 18.12
CA VAL A 231 16.63 5.29 17.45
C VAL A 231 16.18 6.72 17.67
N ARG A 232 15.77 7.38 16.58
CA ARG A 232 15.32 8.77 16.59
C ARG A 232 13.92 8.86 16.04
N LEU A 233 13.08 9.63 16.72
CA LEU A 233 11.74 9.98 16.29
C LEU A 233 11.77 11.41 15.77
N VAL A 234 11.46 11.59 14.49
CA VAL A 234 11.51 12.88 13.80
C VAL A 234 10.11 13.24 13.31
N ASP A 235 9.69 14.49 13.55
CA ASP A 235 8.44 15.04 13.05
C ASP A 235 8.61 15.46 11.56
N PRO A 236 7.84 14.88 10.62
CA PRO A 236 7.88 15.23 9.21
C PRO A 236 7.57 16.71 8.89
N GLY A 237 6.84 17.40 9.78
CA GLY A 237 6.38 18.77 9.54
C GLY A 237 7.45 19.85 9.69
N GLY A 238 8.56 19.55 10.36
CA GLY A 238 9.63 20.51 10.61
C GLY A 238 11.02 19.92 10.76
N ASP A 239 11.19 18.63 10.44
CA ASP A 239 12.42 17.85 10.66
C ASP A 239 12.99 17.98 12.08
N ALA A 240 12.13 18.32 13.04
CA ALA A 240 12.50 18.51 14.43
C ALA A 240 12.63 17.14 15.10
N LEU A 241 13.77 16.91 15.75
CA LEU A 241 13.98 15.72 16.56
C LEU A 241 13.06 15.77 17.78
N SER A 242 12.04 14.90 17.80
CA SER A 242 11.09 14.82 18.91
C SER A 242 11.66 14.03 20.07
N ALA A 243 12.29 12.89 19.78
CA ALA A 243 12.95 12.06 20.78
C ALA A 243 14.13 11.30 20.16
N ALA A 244 15.17 11.04 20.94
CA ALA A 244 16.25 10.14 20.58
C ALA A 244 16.70 9.37 21.81
N ALA A 245 16.98 8.09 21.62
CA ALA A 245 17.59 7.27 22.65
C ALA A 245 18.58 6.29 22.04
N PRO A 246 19.67 5.95 22.75
CA PRO A 246 20.50 4.81 22.38
C PRO A 246 19.64 3.56 22.26
N ARG A 247 19.94 2.68 21.30
CA ARG A 247 19.12 1.48 21.04
C ARG A 247 18.88 0.63 22.29
N ALA A 248 19.87 0.54 23.18
CA ALA A 248 19.76 -0.18 24.46
C ALA A 248 18.73 0.40 25.45
N ARG A 249 18.27 1.64 25.24
CA ARG A 249 17.24 2.34 26.05
C ARG A 249 15.89 2.44 25.36
N VAL A 250 15.76 1.81 24.19
CA VAL A 250 14.50 1.70 23.45
C VAL A 250 13.93 0.33 23.72
N THR A 251 12.70 0.28 24.19
CA THR A 251 11.98 -0.98 24.39
C THR A 251 11.06 -1.23 23.21
N ALA A 252 11.00 -2.46 22.74
CA ALA A 252 10.04 -2.88 21.72
C ALA A 252 9.44 -4.21 22.16
N THR A 253 8.11 -4.25 22.26
CA THR A 253 7.38 -5.44 22.67
C THR A 253 6.51 -5.92 21.50
N ALA A 254 6.69 -7.17 21.09
CA ALA A 254 5.81 -7.83 20.14
C ALA A 254 4.40 -7.96 20.74
N VAL A 255 3.38 -7.55 19.99
CA VAL A 255 1.97 -7.63 20.37
C VAL A 255 1.12 -8.03 19.18
N THR A 256 -0.05 -8.59 19.45
CA THR A 256 -1.06 -8.86 18.43
C THR A 256 -2.24 -7.92 18.64
N PHE A 257 -2.48 -7.00 17.71
CA PHE A 257 -3.65 -6.14 17.73
C PHE A 257 -4.85 -6.89 17.14
N GLN A 258 -5.90 -7.03 17.92
CA GLN A 258 -7.14 -7.67 17.49
C GLN A 258 -8.32 -6.93 18.12
N PRO A 259 -8.89 -5.94 17.43
CA PRO A 259 -10.08 -5.24 17.91
C PRO A 259 -11.26 -6.19 18.10
N ASP A 260 -12.14 -5.85 19.03
CA ASP A 260 -13.36 -6.60 19.31
C ASP A 260 -14.21 -6.75 18.05
N SER A 261 -14.85 -7.90 17.96
CA SER A 261 -15.82 -8.18 16.93
C SER A 261 -16.99 -7.20 17.01
N VAL A 262 -17.41 -6.65 15.88
CA VAL A 262 -18.56 -5.73 15.83
C VAL A 262 -19.77 -6.49 15.30
N THR A 263 -20.83 -6.54 16.10
CA THR A 263 -22.12 -7.10 15.67
C THR A 263 -22.99 -6.00 15.07
N SER A 264 -23.31 -6.15 13.80
CA SER A 264 -24.21 -5.26 13.07
C SER A 264 -25.67 -5.49 13.47
N GLY A 265 -26.52 -4.50 13.19
CA GLY A 265 -27.95 -4.54 13.55
C GLY A 265 -28.74 -5.66 12.86
N ASP A 266 -28.18 -6.29 11.84
CA ASP A 266 -28.72 -7.47 11.16
C ASP A 266 -28.33 -8.80 11.85
N GLY A 267 -27.58 -8.74 12.96
CA GLY A 267 -27.09 -9.89 13.70
C GLY A 267 -25.81 -10.51 13.16
N SER A 268 -25.22 -9.96 12.09
CA SER A 268 -23.91 -10.41 11.59
C SER A 268 -22.79 -9.87 12.47
N THR A 269 -21.83 -10.72 12.82
CA THR A 269 -20.64 -10.34 13.59
C THR A 269 -19.44 -10.31 12.67
N TYR A 270 -18.75 -9.17 12.61
CA TYR A 270 -17.51 -9.00 11.89
C TYR A 270 -16.33 -9.16 12.84
N ASP A 271 -15.58 -10.26 12.67
CA ASP A 271 -14.36 -10.52 13.43
C ASP A 271 -13.17 -9.86 12.75
N TYR A 272 -12.51 -8.95 13.47
CA TYR A 272 -11.29 -8.33 12.94
C TYR A 272 -10.14 -9.34 12.93
N PRO A 273 -9.42 -9.46 11.80
CA PRO A 273 -8.23 -10.29 11.73
C PRO A 273 -7.14 -9.77 12.67
N ALA A 274 -6.47 -10.70 13.35
CA ALA A 274 -5.32 -10.40 14.18
C ALA A 274 -4.16 -9.81 13.35
N LEU A 275 -3.59 -8.71 13.83
CA LEU A 275 -2.55 -7.95 13.17
C LEU A 275 -1.27 -7.98 14.01
N ALA A 276 -0.15 -8.37 13.38
CA ALA A 276 1.16 -8.30 14.04
C ALA A 276 1.55 -6.84 14.30
N GLY A 277 1.90 -6.55 15.55
CA GLY A 277 2.21 -5.20 16.02
C GLY A 277 3.40 -5.13 16.97
N LEU A 278 3.92 -3.93 17.13
CA LEU A 278 4.98 -3.55 18.05
C LEU A 278 4.52 -2.38 18.91
N ILE A 279 4.81 -2.47 20.20
CA ILE A 279 4.79 -1.32 21.09
C ILE A 279 6.24 -0.85 21.28
N VAL A 280 6.58 0.31 20.73
CA VAL A 280 7.92 0.90 20.82
C VAL A 280 7.91 2.04 21.84
N GLY A 281 8.74 1.93 22.87
CA GLY A 281 8.96 2.95 23.89
C GLY A 281 10.34 3.58 23.74
N VAL A 282 10.39 4.88 23.43
CA VAL A 282 11.62 5.68 23.51
C VAL A 282 11.64 6.36 24.87
N SER A 283 12.71 6.17 25.65
CA SER A 283 12.83 6.76 26.99
C SER A 283 12.59 8.28 26.97
N GLY A 284 11.61 8.76 27.73
CA GLY A 284 11.23 10.18 27.79
C GLY A 284 10.31 10.67 26.65
N GLY A 285 9.92 9.79 25.72
CA GLY A 285 9.02 10.09 24.61
C GLY A 285 7.67 9.36 24.69
N GLN A 286 6.82 9.62 23.70
CA GLN A 286 5.55 8.93 23.52
C GLN A 286 5.79 7.46 23.13
N ARG A 287 4.96 6.57 23.67
CA ARG A 287 4.90 5.16 23.24
C ARG A 287 4.19 5.08 21.88
N LEU A 288 4.80 4.40 20.93
CA LEU A 288 4.26 4.20 19.58
C LEU A 288 3.69 2.80 19.45
N THR A 289 2.46 2.68 18.97
CA THR A 289 1.86 1.42 18.57
C THR A 289 1.92 1.30 17.04
N ILE A 290 2.69 0.33 16.55
CA ILE A 290 3.06 0.21 15.13
C ILE A 290 2.63 -1.16 14.65
N ALA A 291 2.06 -1.25 13.45
CA ALA A 291 1.77 -2.53 12.81
C ALA A 291 2.10 -2.52 11.32
N CYS A 292 1.99 -3.68 10.68
CA CYS A 292 2.11 -3.80 9.23
C CYS A 292 0.86 -4.45 8.65
N ILE A 293 0.15 -3.71 7.79
CA ILE A 293 -1.08 -4.18 7.12
C ILE A 293 -0.78 -4.78 5.74
N ASP A 294 0.48 -5.10 5.45
CA ASP A 294 0.88 -5.71 4.18
C ASP A 294 0.19 -7.07 3.99
N LEU A 295 -0.32 -7.33 2.77
CA LEU A 295 -1.08 -8.52 2.43
C LEU A 295 -0.27 -9.47 1.54
N ALA A 296 -0.30 -10.75 1.89
CA ALA A 296 0.11 -11.88 1.05
C ALA A 296 -1.14 -12.64 0.61
N GLY A 297 -1.58 -12.42 -0.63
CA GLY A 297 -2.86 -12.92 -1.12
C GLY A 297 -4.03 -12.23 -0.41
N THR A 298 -4.82 -12.99 0.36
CA THR A 298 -5.99 -12.50 1.11
C THR A 298 -5.73 -12.37 2.62
N ARG A 299 -4.50 -12.62 3.08
CA ARG A 299 -4.13 -12.61 4.50
C ARG A 299 -3.04 -11.59 4.77
N PHE A 300 -2.93 -11.13 6.02
CA PHE A 300 -1.75 -10.37 6.43
C PHE A 300 -0.49 -11.21 6.27
N ARG A 301 0.51 -10.60 5.65
CA ARG A 301 1.80 -11.20 5.37
C ARG A 301 2.53 -11.57 6.66
N PHE A 302 2.45 -10.70 7.66
CA PHE A 302 3.18 -10.85 8.91
C PHE A 302 2.29 -11.42 10.03
N GLY A 303 2.89 -12.25 10.86
CA GLY A 303 2.29 -12.81 12.09
C GLY A 303 3.37 -13.07 13.14
N TRP A 304 2.99 -13.23 14.39
CA TRP A 304 3.88 -13.75 15.42
C TRP A 304 3.73 -15.27 15.53
N ARG A 305 4.85 -15.99 15.71
CA ARG A 305 4.88 -17.45 15.89
C ARG A 305 4.44 -17.86 17.29
N ASP A 306 4.86 -17.08 18.28
CA ASP A 306 4.52 -17.28 19.69
C ASP A 306 3.24 -16.53 20.05
N ASP A 307 2.68 -16.85 21.22
CA ASP A 307 1.54 -16.14 21.81
C ASP A 307 1.95 -14.75 22.30
N ALA A 308 2.23 -13.84 21.36
CA ALA A 308 2.42 -12.43 21.66
C ALA A 308 1.15 -11.89 22.34
N PRO A 309 1.28 -11.02 23.37
CA PRO A 309 0.14 -10.44 24.07
C PRO A 309 -0.89 -9.86 23.10
N ARG A 310 -2.15 -10.25 23.28
CA ARG A 310 -3.26 -9.74 22.49
C ARG A 310 -3.81 -8.46 23.10
N LEU A 311 -3.94 -7.43 22.28
CA LEU A 311 -4.50 -6.14 22.65
C LEU A 311 -5.77 -5.89 21.87
N ASN A 312 -6.82 -5.56 22.59
CA ASN A 312 -8.13 -5.19 22.04
C ASN A 312 -8.15 -3.70 21.67
N GLU A 313 -7.18 -3.30 20.85
CA GLU A 313 -6.99 -1.92 20.41
C GLU A 313 -6.48 -1.95 18.97
N ARG A 314 -6.64 -0.83 18.26
CA ARG A 314 -6.00 -0.64 16.96
C ARG A 314 -4.64 0.03 17.14
N PRO A 315 -3.63 -0.32 16.34
CA PRO A 315 -2.38 0.43 16.33
C PRO A 315 -2.63 1.84 15.80
N ASP A 316 -1.89 2.80 16.34
CA ASP A 316 -1.91 4.20 15.92
C ASP A 316 -1.30 4.35 14.53
N TYR A 317 -0.24 3.58 14.27
CA TYR A 317 0.58 3.71 13.07
C TYR A 317 0.74 2.40 12.30
N VAL A 318 0.90 2.54 10.99
CA VAL A 318 1.23 1.45 10.08
C VAL A 318 2.49 1.79 9.28
N VAL A 319 3.30 0.77 9.01
CA VAL A 319 4.55 0.88 8.25
C VAL A 319 4.54 -0.04 7.03
N SER A 320 5.46 0.18 6.09
CA SER A 320 5.66 -0.73 4.96
C SER A 320 6.21 -2.10 5.41
N GLY A 321 6.09 -3.12 4.56
CA GLY A 321 6.67 -4.44 4.85
C GLY A 321 8.19 -4.41 5.02
N GLY A 322 8.88 -3.60 4.22
CA GLY A 322 10.33 -3.38 4.34
C GLY A 322 10.73 -2.71 5.66
N ASP A 323 9.98 -1.67 6.06
CA ASP A 323 10.17 -0.96 7.33
C ASP A 323 9.84 -1.84 8.54
N TRP A 324 8.78 -2.65 8.43
CA TRP A 324 8.41 -3.63 9.43
C TRP A 324 9.54 -4.64 9.68
N LEU A 325 10.09 -5.21 8.61
CA LEU A 325 11.24 -6.12 8.70
C LEU A 325 12.45 -5.43 9.33
N ALA A 326 12.73 -4.17 8.98
CA ALA A 326 13.83 -3.39 9.56
C ALA A 326 13.64 -3.16 11.07
N LEU A 327 12.42 -2.80 11.51
CA LEU A 327 12.09 -2.63 12.93
C LEU A 327 12.25 -3.93 13.70
N VAL A 328 11.68 -5.03 13.20
CA VAL A 328 11.77 -6.36 13.83
C VAL A 328 13.21 -6.84 13.94
N GLU A 329 14.01 -6.65 12.89
CA GLU A 329 15.44 -6.95 12.87
C GLU A 329 16.21 -6.12 13.92
N THR A 330 15.96 -4.82 13.94
CA THR A 330 16.59 -3.87 14.86
C THR A 330 16.37 -4.24 16.33
N PHE A 331 15.15 -4.67 16.65
CA PHE A 331 14.75 -5.07 18.00
C PHE A 331 14.96 -6.55 18.29
N ARG A 332 15.60 -7.30 17.37
CA ARG A 332 15.93 -8.74 17.51
C ARG A 332 14.70 -9.63 17.72
N LEU A 333 13.58 -9.28 17.08
CA LEU A 333 12.31 -10.01 17.14
C LEU A 333 12.11 -10.95 15.93
N THR A 334 13.09 -11.06 15.03
CA THR A 334 12.99 -11.83 13.78
C THR A 334 12.66 -13.30 13.99
N LEU A 335 13.16 -13.92 15.08
CA LEU A 335 12.88 -15.33 15.38
C LEU A 335 11.41 -15.58 15.74
N GLN A 336 10.71 -14.56 16.26
CA GLN A 336 9.29 -14.62 16.60
C GLN A 336 8.41 -14.32 15.40
N LEU A 337 8.95 -13.73 14.33
CA LEU A 337 8.17 -13.29 13.18
C LEU A 337 7.90 -14.46 12.19
N GLU A 338 6.68 -14.54 11.71
CA GLU A 338 6.29 -15.30 10.52
C GLU A 338 6.10 -14.33 9.35
N ASP A 339 6.85 -14.53 8.27
CA ASP A 339 6.65 -13.85 6.98
C ASP A 339 6.08 -14.84 5.97
N ARG A 340 4.92 -14.50 5.37
CA ARG A 340 4.17 -15.33 4.42
C ARG A 340 4.31 -14.86 2.96
N ALA A 341 5.27 -14.00 2.64
CA ALA A 341 5.47 -13.45 1.28
C ALA A 341 5.53 -14.48 0.14
N GLY A 342 5.97 -15.71 0.42
CA GLY A 342 6.24 -16.76 -0.58
C GLY A 342 5.35 -18.01 -0.48
N ARG A 343 4.24 -17.99 0.26
CA ARG A 343 3.35 -19.15 0.42
C ARG A 343 2.07 -19.05 -0.40
#